data_AF-B8FB15-F1
#
_entry.id   AF-B8FB15-F1
#
_cell.length_a   1.000
_cell.length_b   1.000
_cell.length_c   1.000
_cell.angle_alpha   90.00
_cell.angle_beta   90.00
_cell.angle_gamma   90.00
#
_symmetry.space_group_name_H-M   'P 1'
#
loop_
_entity.id
_entity.type
_entity.pdbx_description
1 polymer ?
#
loop_
_entity_poly.entity_id
_entity_poly.type
_entity_poly.pdbx_seq_one_letter_code
_entity_poly.pdbx_strand_id
1 'polypeptide(L)' 'MTMGEKLAKLLDHWAAHNQDHANTYETWAARADEEGMGDVAVLLRKAGDMNLEINKVFQEAASKLK' A
#
# COMPACT_ATOMS: atom_id res chain seq x y z
N MET A 1 -6.25 11.46 -23.83
CA MET A 1 -6.68 10.68 -22.65
C MET A 1 -8.00 11.22 -22.14
N THR A 2 -9.01 10.36 -22.02
CA THR A 2 -10.29 10.62 -21.35
C THR A 2 -10.09 10.78 -19.84
N MET A 3 -11.13 11.21 -19.12
CA MET A 3 -11.09 11.23 -17.65
C MET A 3 -10.91 9.83 -17.07
N GLY A 4 -11.58 8.82 -17.64
CA GLY A 4 -11.45 7.41 -17.21
C GLY A 4 -10.01 6.90 -17.38
N GLU A 5 -9.39 7.16 -18.52
CA GLU A 5 -7.98 6.78 -18.76
C GLU A 5 -7.01 7.47 -17.80
N LYS A 6 -7.27 8.74 -17.44
CA LYS A 6 -6.46 9.46 -16.44
C LYS A 6 -6.62 8.85 -15.05
N LEU A 7 -7.86 8.55 -14.64
CA LEU A 7 -8.13 7.93 -13.34
C LEU A 7 -7.53 6.53 -13.23
N ALA A 8 -7.63 5.71 -14.28
CA ALA A 8 -7.02 4.38 -14.30
C ALA A 8 -5.51 4.44 -14.05
N LYS A 9 -4.80 5.37 -14.71
CA LYS A 9 -3.36 5.58 -14.51
C LYS A 9 -3.01 6.04 -13.10
N LEU A 10 -3.83 6.92 -12.50
CA LEU A 10 -3.61 7.39 -11.13
C LEU A 10 -3.83 6.28 -10.10
N LEU A 11 -4.90 5.49 -10.25
CA LEU A 11 -5.20 4.37 -9.36
C LEU A 11 -4.09 3.31 -9.38
N ASP A 12 -3.60 2.96 -10.58
CA ASP A 12 -2.47 2.05 -10.75
C ASP A 12 -1.18 2.60 -10.11
N HIS A 13 -0.87 3.87 -10.36
CA HIS A 13 0.29 4.55 -9.77
C HIS A 13 0.24 4.57 -8.23
N TRP A 14 -0.90 4.92 -7.64
CA TRP A 14 -1.06 4.93 -6.18
C TRP A 14 -1.00 3.52 -5.59
N ALA A 15 -1.55 2.51 -6.28
CA ALA A 15 -1.48 1.13 -5.83
C ALA A 15 -0.03 0.61 -5.80
N ALA A 16 0.76 0.94 -6.82
CA ALA A 16 2.20 0.64 -6.85
C ALA A 16 2.94 1.32 -5.69
N HIS A 17 2.66 2.60 -5.43
CA HIS A 17 3.31 3.34 -4.34
C HIS A 17 2.96 2.79 -2.95
N ASN A 18 1.70 2.40 -2.74
CA ASN A 18 1.27 1.74 -1.52
C ASN A 18 1.98 0.39 -1.30
N GLN A 19 2.24 -0.37 -2.38
CA GLN A 19 3.02 -1.60 -2.30
C GLN A 19 4.47 -1.32 -1.89
N ASP A 20 5.10 -0.28 -2.47
CA ASP A 20 6.45 0.14 -2.11
C ASP A 20 6.54 0.56 -0.64
N HIS A 21 5.52 1.28 -0.15
CA HIS A 21 5.40 1.62 1.26
C HIS A 21 5.25 0.37 2.14
N ALA A 22 4.37 -0.57 1.80
CA ALA A 22 4.19 -1.80 2.57
C ALA A 22 5.50 -2.60 2.68
N ASN A 23 6.23 -2.76 1.58
CA ASN A 23 7.54 -3.43 1.55
C ASN A 23 8.58 -2.71 2.42
N THR A 24 8.60 -1.37 2.37
CA THR A 24 9.50 -0.55 3.18
C THR A 24 9.16 -0.69 4.66
N TYR A 25 7.88 -0.67 5.03
CA TYR A 25 7.44 -0.82 6.41
C TYR A 25 7.77 -2.20 6.95
N GLU A 26 7.59 -3.26 6.18
CA GLU A 26 7.98 -4.63 6.54
C GLU A 26 9.49 -4.73 6.80
N THR A 27 10.31 -4.10 5.95
CA THR A 27 11.78 -4.05 6.13
C THR A 27 12.16 -3.40 7.47
N TRP A 28 11.48 -2.29 7.83
CA TRP A 28 11.75 -1.61 9.09
C TRP A 28 11.11 -2.30 10.29
N ALA A 29 10.00 -3.00 10.12
CA ALA A 29 9.41 -3.84 11.14
C ALA A 29 10.37 -4.96 11.54
N ALA A 30 10.97 -5.64 10.56
CA ALA A 30 11.98 -6.67 10.82
C ALA A 30 13.19 -6.12 11.60
N ARG A 31 13.69 -4.94 11.24
CA ARG A 31 14.77 -4.26 12.00
C ARG A 31 14.33 -3.87 13.41
N ALA A 32 13.10 -3.41 13.58
CA ALA A 32 12.56 -3.07 14.90
C ALA A 32 12.43 -4.32 15.79
N ASP A 33 12.02 -5.46 15.22
CA ASP A 33 11.98 -6.76 15.92
C ASP A 33 13.39 -7.17 16.39
N GLU A 34 14.41 -7.04 15.54
CA GLU A 34 15.82 -7.35 15.87
C GLU A 34 16.37 -6.52 17.04
N GLU A 35 15.91 -5.27 17.16
CA GLU A 35 16.29 -4.33 18.24
C GLU A 35 15.38 -4.42 19.47
N GLY A 36 14.48 -5.41 19.55
CA GLY A 36 13.58 -5.62 20.68
C GLY A 36 12.40 -4.63 20.76
N MET A 37 12.13 -3.88 19.69
CA MET A 37 11.01 -2.93 19.57
C MET A 37 9.77 -3.58 18.95
N GLY A 38 9.34 -4.73 19.50
CA GLY A 38 8.25 -5.54 18.93
C GLY A 38 6.92 -4.78 18.74
N ASP A 39 6.55 -3.91 19.68
CA ASP A 39 5.32 -3.11 19.54
C ASP A 39 5.38 -2.16 18.34
N VAL A 40 6.56 -1.61 18.03
CA VAL A 40 6.77 -0.75 16.85
C VAL A 40 6.69 -1.59 15.57
N ALA A 41 7.31 -2.78 15.56
CA ALA A 41 7.25 -3.69 14.43
C ALA A 41 5.81 -4.09 14.08
N VAL A 42 5.00 -4.43 15.10
CA VAL A 42 3.57 -4.76 14.92
C VAL A 42 2.81 -3.59 14.29
N LEU A 43 3.06 -2.36 14.72
CA LEU A 43 2.40 -1.18 14.16
C LEU A 43 2.83 -0.89 12.72
N LEU A 44 4.11 -1.10 12.37
CA LEU A 44 4.61 -0.95 11.00
C LEU A 44 4.01 -1.99 10.05
N ARG A 45 3.92 -3.26 10.47
CA ARG A 45 3.26 -4.32 9.68
C ARG A 45 1.80 -3.99 9.43
N LYS A 46 1.09 -3.56 10.49
CA LYS A 46 -0.31 -3.11 10.39
C LYS A 46 -0.49 -1.96 9.40
N ALA A 47 0.41 -0.98 9.39
CA ALA A 47 0.37 0.11 8.42
C ALA A 47 0.59 -0.39 6.98
N GLY A 48 1.47 -1.37 6.80
CA GLY A 48 1.68 -2.05 5.51
C GLY A 48 0.42 -2.76 5.03
N ASP A 49 -0.21 -3.56 5.89
CA ASP A 49 -1.46 -4.26 5.59
C ASP A 49 -2.58 -3.28 5.19
N MET A 50 -2.68 -2.15 5.90
CA MET A 50 -3.66 -1.11 5.55
C MET A 50 -3.43 -0.52 4.15
N ASN A 51 -2.19 -0.31 3.73
CA ASN A 51 -1.89 0.11 2.37
C ASN A 51 -2.31 -0.94 1.33
N LEU A 52 -2.15 -2.23 1.63
CA LEU A 52 -2.60 -3.31 0.75
C LEU A 52 -4.13 -3.39 0.67
N GLU A 53 -4.85 -3.10 1.76
CA GLU A 53 -6.32 -2.97 1.72
C GLU A 53 -6.76 -1.77 0.87
N ILE A 54 -6.06 -0.63 0.94
CA ILE A 54 -6.32 0.52 0.06
C ILE A 54 -6.15 0.12 -1.41
N ASN A 55 -5.16 -0.72 -1.74
CA ASN A 55 -4.96 -1.20 -3.11
C ASN A 55 -6.16 -1.99 -3.64
N LYS A 56 -6.82 -2.80 -2.80
CA LYS A 56 -8.05 -3.51 -3.20
C LYS A 56 -9.17 -2.54 -3.55
N VAL A 57 -9.33 -1.46 -2.77
CA VAL A 57 -10.31 -0.41 -3.05
C VAL A 57 -9.98 0.31 -4.37
N PHE A 58 -8.70 0.58 -4.65
CA PHE A 58 -8.29 1.17 -5.93
C PHE A 58 -8.54 0.25 -7.12
N GLN A 59 -8.26 -1.04 -6.98
CA GLN A 59 -8.55 -2.05 -8.01
C GLN A 59 -10.06 -2.17 -8.26
N GLU A 60 -10.87 -2.18 -7.21
CA GLU A 60 -12.33 -2.16 -7.34
C GLU A 60 -12.79 -0.89 -8.07
N ALA A 61 -12.30 0.29 -7.69
CA ALA A 61 -12.61 1.55 -8.37
C ALA A 61 -12.22 1.51 -9.87
N ALA A 62 -11.02 1.00 -10.18
CA ALA A 62 -10.55 0.85 -11.55
C ALA A 62 -11.46 -0.07 -12.38
N SER A 63 -11.99 -1.14 -11.77
CA SER A 63 -12.93 -2.06 -12.43
C SER A 63 -14.27 -1.42 -12.83
N LYS A 64 -14.61 -0.26 -12.27
CA LYS A 64 -15.83 0.50 -12.60
C LYS A 64 -15.61 1.56 -13.68
N LEU A 65 -14.37 1.81 -14.09
CA LEU A 65 -14.06 2.73 -15.17
C LEU A 65 -14.44 2.06 -16.50
N LYS A 66 -15.30 2.73 -17.28
CA LYS A 66 -15.69 2.32 -18.62
C LYS A 66 -14.73 2.88 -19.67
#